data_AF-A2Z0Y9-F1
#
_entry.id   AF-A2Z0Y9-F1
#
_cell.length_a   1.000
_cell.length_b   1.000
_cell.length_c   1.000
_cell.angle_alpha   90.00
_cell.angle_beta   90.00
_cell.angle_gamma   90.00
#
_symmetry.space_group_name_H-M   'P 1'
#
loop_
_entity.id
_entity.type
_entity.pdbx_description
1 polymer ?
#
loop_
_entity_poly.entity_id
_entity_poly.type
_entity_poly.pdbx_seq_one_letter_code
_entity_poly.pdbx_strand_id
1 'polypeptide(L)'
;MVELNTHDHFLKSKYRLLLDGDPQAAAHRGVLEKYREKAEHYLCACLGRNINGADNVDRSPGGMLYVRQWNNLQYASSAAFLLTAYSHYLSSSSASASAALRCPGGAAAAAEMVSLARSQADYILGRNPLRLSYMVGYGRRYPARVHHRGASIVSHKEDGRFIGCVQGFDDWFGRGRANPNVLAGAIVGGPSRRDEFRDDRANYMQTEACTYNTAPMVAVFARLHRLTTAITTAAAAEDPDGGSPDRRSVDRR
;
A
#
# COMPACT_ATOMS: atom_id res chain seq x y z
N MET A 1 -23.49 -19.19 -5.28
CA MET A 1 -22.62 -18.41 -6.19
C MET A 1 -23.29 -17.05 -6.36
N VAL A 2 -23.15 -16.17 -5.36
CA VAL A 2 -23.84 -14.88 -5.31
C VAL A 2 -22.89 -13.82 -5.86
N GLU A 3 -23.42 -13.00 -6.76
CA GLU A 3 -22.77 -11.95 -7.54
C GLU A 3 -21.76 -11.08 -6.75
N LEU A 4 -20.52 -11.10 -7.21
CA LEU A 4 -19.50 -10.07 -6.91
C LEU A 4 -19.58 -8.86 -7.87
N ASN A 5 -20.62 -8.77 -8.71
CA ASN A 5 -20.68 -7.83 -9.83
C ASN A 5 -21.20 -6.43 -9.48
N THR A 6 -21.89 -6.25 -8.35
CA THR A 6 -22.52 -4.98 -7.99
C THR A 6 -21.55 -3.95 -7.39
N HIS A 7 -20.47 -4.40 -6.74
CA HIS A 7 -19.43 -3.48 -6.21
C HIS A 7 -18.56 -2.85 -7.30
N ASP A 8 -18.33 -3.58 -8.40
CA ASP A 8 -17.52 -3.08 -9.51
C ASP A 8 -18.22 -1.93 -10.24
N HIS A 9 -19.56 -1.97 -10.37
CA HIS A 9 -20.35 -0.89 -10.99
C HIS A 9 -20.41 0.40 -10.16
N PHE A 10 -20.49 0.29 -8.83
CA PHE A 10 -20.66 1.46 -7.96
C PHE A 10 -19.37 2.28 -7.82
N LEU A 11 -18.21 1.62 -7.69
CA LEU A 11 -16.90 2.28 -7.68
C LEU A 11 -16.53 2.83 -9.07
N LYS A 12 -16.88 2.12 -10.15
CA LYS A 12 -16.75 2.62 -11.53
C LYS A 12 -17.55 3.90 -11.75
N SER A 13 -18.72 4.06 -11.15
CA SER A 13 -19.57 5.25 -11.36
C SER A 13 -19.00 6.53 -10.73
N LYS A 14 -18.57 6.50 -9.46
CA LYS A 14 -18.17 7.74 -8.74
C LYS A 14 -16.76 8.25 -9.08
N TYR A 15 -15.79 7.36 -9.29
CA TYR A 15 -14.44 7.78 -9.71
C TYR A 15 -14.45 8.37 -11.11
N ARG A 16 -15.27 7.80 -11.98
CA ARG A 16 -15.45 8.25 -13.35
C ARG A 16 -16.21 9.57 -13.40
N LEU A 17 -17.21 9.77 -12.54
CA LEU A 17 -17.85 11.07 -12.33
C LEU A 17 -16.84 12.18 -11.96
N LEU A 18 -15.88 11.87 -11.07
CA LEU A 18 -14.88 12.85 -10.65
C LEU A 18 -13.87 13.18 -11.76
N LEU A 19 -13.42 12.19 -12.53
CA LEU A 19 -12.32 12.32 -13.47
C LEU A 19 -12.76 12.61 -14.92
N ASP A 20 -13.88 12.02 -15.34
CA ASP A 20 -14.49 12.19 -16.66
C ASP A 20 -15.64 13.22 -16.63
N GLY A 21 -16.13 13.58 -15.44
CA GLY A 21 -17.29 14.47 -15.27
C GLY A 21 -18.64 13.77 -15.42
N ASP A 22 -19.73 14.49 -15.12
CA ASP A 22 -21.07 14.12 -15.56
C ASP A 22 -21.42 14.93 -16.82
N PRO A 23 -21.74 14.28 -17.96
CA PRO A 23 -22.27 14.98 -19.13
C PRO A 23 -23.56 15.77 -18.81
N GLN A 24 -24.35 15.34 -17.83
CA GLN A 24 -25.64 15.93 -17.45
C GLN A 24 -25.52 16.97 -16.32
N ALA A 25 -24.40 17.03 -15.58
CA ALA A 25 -24.18 17.98 -14.50
C ALA A 25 -23.23 19.13 -14.90
N ALA A 26 -23.57 19.84 -15.99
CA ALA A 26 -22.80 20.98 -16.49
C ALA A 26 -22.53 22.05 -15.40
N ALA A 27 -23.44 22.19 -14.43
CA ALA A 27 -23.32 23.13 -13.31
C ALA A 27 -22.11 22.88 -12.40
N HIS A 28 -21.54 21.66 -12.39
CA HIS A 28 -20.43 21.30 -11.49
C HIS A 28 -19.11 21.03 -12.21
N ARG A 29 -19.07 21.12 -13.55
CA ARG A 29 -17.88 20.80 -14.35
C ARG A 29 -16.62 21.52 -13.87
N GLY A 30 -16.68 22.84 -13.69
CA GLY A 30 -15.52 23.63 -13.24
C GLY A 30 -15.04 23.30 -11.81
N VAL A 31 -15.90 22.73 -10.96
CA VAL A 31 -15.51 22.26 -9.63
C VAL A 31 -14.81 20.90 -9.72
N LEU A 32 -15.34 19.98 -10.54
CA LEU A 32 -14.75 18.67 -10.78
C LEU A 32 -13.38 18.77 -11.46
N GLU A 33 -13.21 19.69 -12.40
CA GLU A 33 -11.92 20.00 -13.03
C GLU A 33 -10.87 20.41 -11.99
N LYS A 34 -11.22 21.31 -11.06
CA LYS A 34 -10.32 21.70 -9.96
C LYS A 34 -9.93 20.54 -9.03
N TYR A 35 -10.86 19.62 -8.75
CA TYR A 35 -10.54 18.42 -7.97
C TYR A 35 -9.60 17.48 -8.72
N ARG A 36 -9.84 17.31 -10.02
CA ARG A 36 -8.97 16.54 -10.90
C ARG A 36 -7.57 17.13 -10.97
N GLU A 37 -7.43 18.44 -11.19
CA GLU A 37 -6.14 19.14 -11.20
C GLU A 37 -5.36 18.92 -9.89
N LYS A 38 -6.02 19.03 -8.74
CA LYS A 38 -5.39 18.77 -7.42
C LYS A 38 -4.96 17.31 -7.27
N ALA A 39 -5.78 16.36 -7.72
CA ALA A 39 -5.45 14.94 -7.67
C ALA A 39 -4.25 14.62 -8.57
N GLU A 40 -4.26 15.11 -9.81
CA GLU A 40 -3.17 14.95 -10.78
C GLU A 40 -1.87 15.60 -10.27
N HIS A 41 -1.95 16.81 -9.72
CA HIS A 41 -0.81 17.49 -9.11
C HIS A 41 -0.18 16.67 -7.96
N TYR A 42 -1.00 16.08 -7.09
CA TYR A 42 -0.50 15.24 -6.00
C TYR A 42 0.14 13.93 -6.51
N LEU A 43 -0.43 13.30 -7.53
CA LEU A 43 0.16 12.10 -8.14
C LEU A 43 1.49 12.43 -8.83
N CYS A 44 1.58 13.58 -9.50
CA CYS A 44 2.82 14.11 -10.05
C CYS A 44 3.86 14.40 -8.96
N ALA A 45 3.44 14.96 -7.82
CA ALA A 45 4.29 15.16 -6.65
C ALA A 45 4.85 13.83 -6.12
N CYS A 46 4.00 12.80 -6.02
CA CYS A 46 4.42 11.46 -5.62
C CYS A 46 5.44 10.88 -6.59
N LEU A 47 5.29 11.12 -7.90
CA LEU A 47 6.22 10.66 -8.94
C LEU A 47 7.49 11.51 -9.05
N GLY A 48 7.59 12.64 -8.34
CA GLY A 48 8.74 13.55 -8.43
C GLY A 48 8.75 14.36 -9.73
N ARG A 49 7.58 14.68 -10.29
CA ARG A 49 7.41 15.29 -11.62
C ARG A 49 6.73 16.66 -11.60
N ASN A 50 6.63 17.31 -10.46
CA ASN A 50 6.37 18.75 -10.41
C ASN A 50 7.67 19.51 -10.73
N ILE A 51 7.56 20.60 -11.51
CA ILE A 51 8.72 21.42 -11.92
C ILE A 51 9.44 22.00 -10.70
N ASN A 52 8.67 22.52 -9.75
CA ASN A 52 9.21 23.01 -8.49
C ASN A 52 9.48 21.82 -7.55
N GLY A 53 10.75 21.61 -7.22
CA GLY A 53 11.19 20.51 -6.35
C GLY A 53 10.47 20.49 -5.00
N ALA A 54 10.17 21.66 -4.43
CA ALA A 54 9.48 21.79 -3.15
C ALA A 54 8.02 21.29 -3.18
N ASP A 55 7.44 21.16 -4.37
CA ASP A 55 6.08 20.66 -4.56
C ASP A 55 6.05 19.13 -4.77
N ASN A 56 7.20 18.46 -4.70
CA ASN A 56 7.29 17.00 -4.79
C ASN A 56 7.32 16.36 -3.40
N VAL A 57 6.83 15.12 -3.30
CA VAL A 57 6.87 14.36 -2.05
C VAL A 57 8.31 13.91 -1.78
N ASP A 58 8.79 14.25 -0.59
CA ASP A 58 10.11 13.87 -0.09
C ASP A 58 10.26 12.33 -0.03
N ARG A 59 11.51 11.86 -0.04
CA ARG A 59 11.82 10.43 0.10
C ARG A 59 12.85 10.20 1.19
N SER A 60 12.73 9.06 1.87
CA SER A 60 13.83 8.54 2.67
C SER A 60 14.95 8.00 1.77
N PRO A 61 16.19 7.83 2.28
CA PRO A 61 17.26 7.13 1.56
C PRO A 61 16.84 5.75 1.02
N GLY A 62 15.98 5.04 1.74
CA GLY A 62 15.42 3.74 1.34
C GLY A 62 14.27 3.82 0.33
N GLY A 63 13.85 5.01 -0.10
CA GLY A 63 12.83 5.20 -1.14
C GLY A 63 11.37 5.23 -0.66
N MET A 64 11.13 5.32 0.66
CA MET A 64 9.79 5.53 1.21
C MET A 64 9.35 6.96 0.93
N LEU A 65 8.12 7.15 0.44
CA LEU A 65 7.49 8.48 0.37
C LEU A 65 7.33 9.03 1.78
N TYR A 66 7.88 10.22 2.02
CA TYR A 66 7.93 10.84 3.34
C TYR A 66 7.22 12.18 3.33
N VAL A 67 6.19 12.31 4.16
CA VAL A 67 5.36 13.53 4.27
C VAL A 67 5.57 14.19 5.63
N ARG A 68 5.58 13.40 6.71
CA ARG A 68 5.77 13.94 8.08
C ARG A 68 6.35 12.90 9.02
N GLN A 69 6.88 13.38 10.15
CA GLN A 69 7.57 12.56 11.15
C GLN A 69 6.73 11.50 11.87
N TRP A 70 5.44 11.75 12.11
CA TRP A 70 4.61 10.86 12.91
C TRP A 70 3.69 10.05 12.02
N ASN A 71 3.78 8.74 12.18
CA ASN A 71 2.96 7.78 11.46
C ASN A 71 3.03 7.99 9.93
N ASN A 72 4.25 8.05 9.38
CA ASN A 72 4.44 8.37 7.97
C ASN A 72 3.87 7.30 7.04
N LEU A 73 3.81 6.03 7.48
CA LEU A 73 3.25 4.95 6.67
C LEU A 73 1.76 5.14 6.35
N GLN A 74 1.02 5.97 7.10
CA GLN A 74 -0.31 6.46 6.68
C GLN A 74 -0.28 7.12 5.30
N TYR A 75 0.71 7.97 5.05
CA TYR A 75 0.83 8.72 3.82
C TYR A 75 1.37 7.86 2.69
N ALA A 76 2.39 7.05 2.97
CA ALA A 76 2.95 6.13 1.99
C ALA A 76 1.90 5.11 1.51
N SER A 77 1.09 4.55 2.42
CA SER A 77 0.02 3.62 2.05
C SER A 77 -1.11 4.29 1.27
N SER A 78 -1.53 5.48 1.69
CA SER A 78 -2.57 6.26 0.99
C SER A 78 -2.11 6.69 -0.41
N ALA A 79 -0.86 7.12 -0.56
CA ALA A 79 -0.28 7.44 -1.86
C ALA A 79 -0.21 6.22 -2.77
N ALA A 80 0.25 5.07 -2.25
CA ALA A 80 0.26 3.81 -3.00
C ALA A 80 -1.14 3.43 -3.47
N PHE A 81 -2.16 3.56 -2.61
CA PHE A 81 -3.55 3.32 -2.99
C PHE A 81 -4.01 4.25 -4.11
N LEU A 82 -3.81 5.57 -3.99
CA LEU A 82 -4.19 6.53 -5.02
C LEU A 82 -3.49 6.28 -6.36
N LEU A 83 -2.19 5.95 -6.33
CA LEU A 83 -1.43 5.55 -7.53
C LEU A 83 -2.03 4.31 -8.19
N THR A 84 -2.39 3.28 -7.42
CA THR A 84 -3.04 2.09 -7.98
C THR A 84 -4.42 2.38 -8.56
N ALA A 85 -5.22 3.21 -7.88
CA ALA A 85 -6.57 3.57 -8.31
C ALA A 85 -6.53 4.39 -9.61
N TYR A 86 -5.65 5.39 -9.67
CA TYR A 86 -5.52 6.25 -10.84
C TYR A 86 -4.91 5.51 -12.04
N SER A 87 -3.91 4.65 -11.80
CA SER A 87 -3.40 3.75 -12.84
C SER A 87 -4.49 2.87 -13.43
N HIS A 88 -5.34 2.27 -12.58
CA HIS A 88 -6.48 1.49 -13.04
C HIS A 88 -7.47 2.34 -13.85
N TYR A 89 -7.76 3.56 -13.40
CA TYR A 89 -8.59 4.50 -14.16
C TYR A 89 -8.04 4.74 -15.57
N LEU A 90 -6.75 5.08 -15.70
CA LEU A 90 -6.14 5.31 -17.02
C LEU A 90 -6.20 4.06 -17.91
N SER A 91 -5.99 2.86 -17.35
CA SER A 91 -6.08 1.61 -18.12
C SER A 91 -7.50 1.19 -18.49
N SER A 92 -8.52 1.68 -17.76
CA SER A 92 -9.93 1.30 -17.96
C SER A 92 -10.72 2.27 -18.82
N SER A 93 -10.18 3.46 -19.09
CA SER A 93 -10.85 4.47 -19.91
C SER A 93 -10.75 4.10 -21.39
N SER A 94 -11.89 3.87 -22.04
CA SER A 94 -12.00 3.60 -23.48
C SER A 94 -11.50 4.75 -24.35
N ALA A 95 -11.23 5.93 -23.78
CA ALA A 95 -10.75 7.10 -24.49
C ALA A 95 -9.23 7.10 -24.72
N SER A 96 -8.43 6.26 -24.05
CA SER A 96 -7.00 6.15 -24.38
C SER A 96 -6.32 4.93 -23.74
N ALA A 97 -6.10 3.89 -24.55
CA ALA A 97 -5.11 2.84 -24.26
C ALA A 97 -3.65 3.39 -24.17
N SER A 98 -3.48 4.69 -24.44
CA SER A 98 -2.23 5.47 -24.31
C SER A 98 -2.36 6.59 -23.26
N ALA A 99 -3.32 6.49 -22.33
CA ALA A 99 -3.55 7.51 -21.31
C ALA A 99 -2.35 7.58 -20.36
N ALA A 100 -1.67 8.72 -20.37
CA ALA A 100 -0.64 9.07 -19.41
C ALA A 100 -1.14 10.21 -18.51
N LEU A 101 -0.72 10.19 -17.24
CA LEU A 101 -0.87 11.32 -16.35
C LEU A 101 0.01 12.46 -16.86
N ARG A 102 -0.57 13.62 -17.14
CA ARG A 102 0.18 14.79 -17.60
C ARG A 102 0.75 15.54 -16.40
N CYS A 103 2.05 15.41 -16.19
CA CYS A 103 2.77 16.17 -15.18
C CYS A 103 3.57 17.32 -15.81
N PRO A 104 3.79 18.42 -15.07
CA PRO A 104 4.64 19.52 -15.54
C PRO A 104 6.06 19.08 -15.95
N GLY A 105 6.64 18.10 -15.24
CA GLY A 105 7.96 17.52 -15.52
C GLY A 105 7.97 16.32 -16.48
N GLY A 106 6.84 16.02 -17.16
CA GLY A 106 6.74 14.96 -18.17
C GLY A 106 5.64 13.93 -17.91
N ALA A 107 5.05 13.40 -18.98
CA ALA A 107 3.91 12.48 -18.92
C ALA A 107 4.28 11.12 -18.30
N ALA A 108 3.48 10.63 -17.35
CA ALA A 108 3.72 9.40 -16.60
C ALA A 108 2.74 8.29 -17.02
N ALA A 109 3.27 7.13 -17.39
CA ALA A 109 2.45 6.00 -17.81
C ALA A 109 1.79 5.29 -16.60
N ALA A 110 0.66 4.61 -16.84
CA ALA A 110 -0.03 3.82 -15.84
C ALA A 110 0.88 2.78 -15.15
N ALA A 111 1.83 2.20 -15.88
CA ALA A 111 2.80 1.25 -15.36
C ALA A 111 3.77 1.87 -14.34
N GLU A 112 4.15 3.14 -14.51
CA GLU A 112 5.05 3.84 -13.58
C GLU A 112 4.37 4.07 -12.23
N MET A 113 3.07 4.39 -12.24
CA MET A 113 2.28 4.53 -11.01
C MET A 113 2.14 3.19 -10.27
N VAL A 114 1.93 2.08 -10.98
CA VAL A 114 1.93 0.74 -10.37
C VAL A 114 3.31 0.39 -9.81
N SER A 115 4.39 0.75 -10.51
CA SER A 115 5.76 0.51 -10.07
C SER A 115 6.06 1.23 -8.76
N LEU A 116 5.70 2.52 -8.65
CA LEU A 116 5.85 3.26 -7.41
C LEU A 116 4.96 2.71 -6.28
N ALA A 117 3.70 2.35 -6.56
CA ALA A 117 2.84 1.74 -5.55
C ALA A 117 3.40 0.39 -5.05
N ARG A 118 3.94 -0.43 -5.96
CA ARG A 118 4.63 -1.68 -5.62
C ARG A 118 5.87 -1.40 -4.78
N SER A 119 6.66 -0.39 -5.09
CA SER A 119 7.85 -0.07 -4.31
C SER A 119 7.50 0.34 -2.87
N GLN A 120 6.40 1.06 -2.66
CA GLN A 120 5.93 1.38 -1.31
C GLN A 120 5.41 0.13 -0.58
N ALA A 121 4.68 -0.75 -1.26
CA ALA A 121 4.25 -2.03 -0.70
C ALA A 121 5.46 -2.91 -0.30
N ASP A 122 6.43 -3.06 -1.19
CA ASP A 122 7.65 -3.81 -0.93
C ASP A 122 8.44 -3.21 0.24
N TYR A 123 8.57 -1.88 0.30
CA TYR A 123 9.20 -1.18 1.41
C TYR A 123 8.51 -1.52 2.75
N ILE A 124 7.17 -1.43 2.80
CA ILE A 124 6.37 -1.78 3.99
C ILE A 124 6.58 -3.25 4.37
N LEU A 125 6.66 -4.15 3.39
CA LEU A 125 6.78 -5.59 3.62
C LEU A 125 8.20 -6.07 3.93
N GLY A 126 9.21 -5.18 3.84
CA GLY A 126 10.57 -5.46 4.31
C GLY A 126 11.69 -5.15 3.32
N ARG A 127 11.39 -4.66 2.11
CA ARG A 127 12.40 -4.18 1.15
C ARG A 127 12.83 -2.75 1.51
N ASN A 128 13.41 -2.62 2.69
CA ASN A 128 13.90 -1.37 3.26
C ASN A 128 15.30 -1.58 3.89
N PRO A 129 16.03 -0.52 4.25
CA PRO A 129 17.39 -0.63 4.79
C PRO A 129 17.50 -1.52 6.04
N LEU A 130 16.44 -1.59 6.85
CA LEU A 130 16.41 -2.42 8.07
C LEU A 130 16.06 -3.89 7.83
N ARG A 131 15.62 -4.25 6.60
CA ARG A 131 15.07 -5.58 6.27
C ARG A 131 14.00 -6.01 7.28
N LEU A 132 13.14 -5.08 7.65
CA LEU A 132 12.11 -5.22 8.69
C LEU A 132 10.74 -5.00 8.05
N SER A 133 9.83 -5.96 8.16
CA SER A 133 8.44 -5.73 7.76
C SER A 133 7.78 -4.79 8.76
N TYR A 134 7.17 -3.71 8.28
CA TYR A 134 6.33 -2.83 9.10
C TYR A 134 4.89 -3.35 9.20
N MET A 135 4.57 -4.48 8.55
CA MET A 135 3.35 -5.24 8.78
C MET A 135 3.61 -6.31 9.84
N VAL A 136 2.94 -6.18 10.97
CA VAL A 136 3.09 -7.06 12.13
C VAL A 136 2.69 -8.50 11.75
N GLY A 137 3.53 -9.47 12.11
CA GLY A 137 3.30 -10.89 11.80
C GLY A 137 3.61 -11.30 10.36
N TYR A 138 4.11 -10.40 9.50
CA TYR A 138 4.54 -10.72 8.15
C TYR A 138 6.06 -10.75 8.02
N GLY A 139 6.59 -11.74 7.29
CA GLY A 139 8.02 -11.88 7.03
C GLY A 139 8.82 -12.37 8.24
N ARG A 140 10.14 -12.45 8.09
CA ARG A 140 11.05 -13.02 9.10
C ARG A 140 11.30 -12.10 10.30
N ARG A 141 11.12 -10.78 10.13
CA ARG A 141 11.35 -9.76 11.15
C ARG A 141 10.25 -8.71 11.03
N TYR A 142 9.61 -8.39 12.16
CA TYR A 142 8.56 -7.37 12.28
C TYR A 142 8.56 -6.78 13.71
N PRO A 143 7.98 -5.58 13.93
CA PRO A 143 7.83 -4.99 15.26
C PRO A 143 7.07 -5.89 16.22
N ALA A 144 7.68 -6.19 17.37
CA ALA A 144 7.10 -7.03 18.41
C ALA A 144 6.55 -6.21 19.58
N ARG A 145 6.85 -4.91 19.67
CA ARG A 145 6.46 -4.02 20.78
C ARG A 145 5.57 -2.88 20.31
N VAL A 146 4.59 -3.21 19.47
CA VAL A 146 3.59 -2.30 18.90
C VAL A 146 2.82 -1.54 20.00
N HIS A 147 2.59 -0.24 19.83
CA HIS A 147 1.73 0.56 20.69
C HIS A 147 0.26 0.21 20.43
N HIS A 148 -0.23 -0.85 21.08
CA HIS A 148 -1.62 -1.28 20.96
C HIS A 148 -2.07 -2.05 22.22
N ARG A 149 -3.04 -1.53 22.98
CA ARG A 149 -3.45 -2.09 24.29
C ARG A 149 -3.83 -3.57 24.23
N GLY A 150 -4.68 -3.96 23.28
CA GLY A 150 -5.08 -5.36 23.12
C GLY A 150 -3.95 -6.29 22.65
N ALA A 151 -2.89 -5.74 22.06
CA ALA A 151 -1.71 -6.54 21.71
C ALA A 151 -0.81 -6.74 22.93
N SER A 152 -0.74 -5.71 23.76
CA SER A 152 0.30 -5.48 24.75
C SER A 152 -0.01 -6.09 26.12
N ILE A 153 -1.29 -6.31 26.40
CA ILE A 153 -1.85 -6.93 27.60
C ILE A 153 -2.20 -8.39 27.29
N VAL A 154 -1.96 -9.30 28.23
CA VAL A 154 -2.32 -10.73 28.10
C VAL A 154 -3.79 -10.91 27.69
N SER A 155 -4.07 -11.90 26.83
CA SER A 155 -5.45 -12.17 26.42
C SER A 155 -6.26 -12.78 27.56
N HIS A 156 -7.58 -12.52 27.57
CA HIS A 156 -8.50 -13.15 28.52
C HIS A 156 -8.50 -14.68 28.44
N LYS A 157 -8.16 -15.25 27.27
CA LYS A 157 -8.06 -16.71 27.09
C LYS A 157 -6.86 -17.31 27.81
N GLU A 158 -5.77 -16.55 27.94
CA GLU A 158 -4.55 -16.97 28.62
C GLU A 158 -4.62 -16.65 30.13
N ASP A 159 -5.13 -15.48 30.48
CA ASP A 159 -5.30 -15.04 31.86
C ASP A 159 -6.63 -14.30 32.03
N GLY A 160 -7.57 -14.98 32.68
CA GLY A 160 -8.93 -14.49 32.90
C GLY A 160 -9.06 -13.42 33.98
N ARG A 161 -7.96 -13.03 34.66
CA ARG A 161 -8.02 -12.06 35.75
C ARG A 161 -8.53 -10.71 35.26
N PHE A 162 -9.28 -10.03 36.12
CA PHE A 162 -9.66 -8.65 35.88
C PHE A 162 -8.42 -7.75 35.89
N ILE A 163 -8.28 -6.90 34.88
CA ILE A 163 -7.20 -5.92 34.77
C ILE A 163 -7.81 -4.54 35.01
N GLY A 164 -7.41 -3.90 36.10
CA GLY A 164 -7.92 -2.57 36.47
C GLY A 164 -7.49 -1.47 35.49
N CYS A 165 -8.12 -0.29 35.60
CA CYS A 165 -7.96 0.83 34.65
C CYS A 165 -6.49 1.25 34.42
N VAL A 166 -5.69 1.33 35.49
CA VAL A 166 -4.27 1.72 35.42
C VAL A 166 -3.32 0.53 35.34
N GLN A 167 -3.78 -0.66 35.73
CA GLN A 167 -2.95 -1.85 35.82
C GLN A 167 -2.40 -2.27 34.45
N GLY A 168 -3.14 -2.02 33.36
CA GLY A 168 -2.62 -2.20 32.00
C GLY A 168 -1.36 -1.38 31.71
N PHE A 169 -1.30 -0.15 32.26
CA PHE A 169 -0.14 0.72 32.13
C PHE A 169 1.01 0.23 33.02
N ASP A 170 0.73 0.01 34.31
CA ASP A 170 1.73 -0.38 35.30
C ASP A 170 2.37 -1.73 35.00
N ASP A 171 1.54 -2.73 34.70
CA ASP A 171 2.02 -4.09 34.48
C ASP A 171 2.57 -4.25 33.07
N TRP A 172 1.95 -3.66 32.03
CA TRP A 172 2.24 -4.04 30.65
C TRP A 172 2.94 -2.95 29.85
N PHE A 173 2.49 -1.69 29.86
CA PHE A 173 2.98 -0.67 28.93
C PHE A 173 4.52 -0.52 28.91
N GLY A 174 5.15 -0.50 30.09
CA GLY A 174 6.60 -0.37 30.23
C GLY A 174 7.41 -1.66 29.99
N ARG A 175 6.77 -2.81 29.73
CA ARG A 175 7.51 -4.08 29.59
C ARG A 175 8.45 -4.04 28.38
N GLY A 176 9.70 -4.46 28.60
CA GLY A 176 10.72 -4.62 27.56
C GLY A 176 10.51 -5.85 26.67
N ARG A 177 9.60 -6.76 27.05
CA ARG A 177 9.30 -7.98 26.30
C ARG A 177 8.34 -7.70 25.13
N ALA A 178 8.30 -8.63 24.18
CA ALA A 178 7.31 -8.62 23.10
C ALA A 178 5.87 -8.56 23.63
N ASN A 179 4.98 -8.02 22.81
CA ASN A 179 3.54 -8.06 23.03
C ASN A 179 3.07 -9.53 23.10
N PRO A 180 2.27 -9.93 24.12
CA PRO A 180 1.76 -11.29 24.23
C PRO A 180 0.85 -11.69 23.07
N ASN A 181 0.11 -10.74 22.49
CA ASN A 181 -0.75 -10.99 21.33
C ASN A 181 -0.16 -10.33 20.09
N VAL A 182 0.10 -11.14 19.05
CA VAL A 182 0.56 -10.64 17.75
C VAL A 182 -0.61 -9.98 17.03
N LEU A 183 -0.48 -8.67 16.77
CA LEU A 183 -1.48 -7.90 16.02
C LEU A 183 -1.31 -8.12 14.51
N ALA A 184 -1.53 -9.36 14.06
CA ALA A 184 -1.22 -9.79 12.70
C ALA A 184 -1.92 -8.93 11.63
N GLY A 185 -1.15 -8.53 10.61
CA GLY A 185 -1.62 -7.71 9.49
C GLY A 185 -1.66 -6.20 9.75
N ALA A 186 -1.47 -5.75 11.00
CA ALA A 186 -1.43 -4.33 11.30
C ALA A 186 -0.15 -3.68 10.75
N ILE A 187 -0.30 -2.52 10.11
CA ILE A 187 0.83 -1.70 9.67
C ILE A 187 1.08 -0.59 10.69
N VAL A 188 2.29 -0.58 11.25
CA VAL A 188 2.73 0.42 12.24
C VAL A 188 3.00 1.78 11.59
N GLY A 189 3.31 2.81 12.38
CA GLY A 189 3.62 4.14 11.87
C GLY A 189 4.89 4.25 11.03
N GLY A 190 5.84 3.35 11.25
CA GLY A 190 7.03 3.17 10.43
C GLY A 190 8.18 4.11 10.77
N PRO A 191 9.21 4.16 9.91
CA PRO A 191 10.50 4.75 10.25
C PRO A 191 10.52 6.28 10.14
N SER A 192 11.61 6.87 10.62
CA SER A 192 11.94 8.28 10.43
C SER A 192 12.30 8.58 8.96
N ARG A 193 12.53 9.87 8.64
CA ARG A 193 13.02 10.30 7.32
C ARG A 193 14.32 9.62 6.89
N ARG A 194 15.10 9.13 7.86
CA ARG A 194 16.40 8.47 7.64
C ARG A 194 16.32 6.94 7.66
N ASP A 195 15.11 6.37 7.53
CA ASP A 195 14.84 4.94 7.61
C ASP A 195 15.13 4.31 8.99
N GLU A 196 15.20 5.13 10.05
CA GLU A 196 15.47 4.65 11.41
C GLU A 196 14.16 4.26 12.10
N PHE A 197 14.15 3.11 12.77
CA PHE A 197 12.99 2.60 13.48
C PHE A 197 13.39 2.02 14.84
N ARG A 198 12.67 2.41 15.90
CA ARG A 198 12.83 1.85 17.24
C ARG A 198 11.58 1.10 17.67
N ASP A 199 11.68 -0.23 17.78
CA ASP A 199 10.61 -1.10 18.25
C ASP A 199 10.42 -0.98 19.76
N ASP A 200 9.72 0.08 20.15
CA ASP A 200 9.42 0.44 21.52
C ASP A 200 7.96 0.86 21.64
N ARG A 201 7.27 0.29 22.62
CA ARG A 201 5.86 0.54 22.88
C ARG A 201 5.59 1.98 23.27
N ALA A 202 6.55 2.65 23.91
CA ALA A 202 6.43 4.07 24.22
C ALA A 202 6.62 4.98 22.99
N ASN A 203 7.21 4.45 21.91
CA ASN A 203 7.44 5.19 20.66
C ASN A 203 6.20 5.16 19.75
N TYR A 204 5.07 5.67 20.24
CA TYR A 204 3.80 5.69 19.51
C TYR A 204 3.91 6.37 18.13
N MET A 205 4.85 7.29 17.94
CA MET A 205 5.09 7.95 16.64
C MET A 205 5.43 6.94 15.52
N GLN A 206 6.12 5.85 15.85
CA GLN A 206 6.56 4.82 14.91
C GLN A 206 5.84 3.49 15.10
N THR A 207 5.45 3.14 16.33
CA THR A 207 4.91 1.82 16.68
C THR A 207 3.40 1.78 16.84
N GLU A 208 2.68 2.90 16.68
CA GLU A 208 1.21 2.89 16.64
C GLU A 208 0.71 2.08 15.44
N ALA A 209 -0.20 1.14 15.70
CA ALA A 209 -0.92 0.41 14.67
C ALA A 209 -2.27 1.07 14.40
N CYS A 210 -2.48 1.56 13.18
CA CYS A 210 -3.70 2.28 12.82
C CYS A 210 -4.44 1.65 11.64
N THR A 211 -5.77 1.72 11.69
CA THR A 211 -6.66 1.26 10.61
C THR A 211 -6.38 2.01 9.31
N TYR A 212 -6.13 3.32 9.37
CA TYR A 212 -5.83 4.15 8.21
C TYR A 212 -4.45 3.87 7.58
N ASN A 213 -3.53 3.17 8.26
CA ASN A 213 -2.30 2.67 7.64
C ASN A 213 -2.59 1.42 6.81
N THR A 214 -3.43 0.54 7.37
CA THR A 214 -3.66 -0.82 6.87
C THR A 214 -4.73 -0.85 5.78
N ALA A 215 -5.82 -0.09 5.93
CA ALA A 215 -6.95 -0.10 5.02
C ALA A 215 -6.58 0.23 3.55
N PRO A 216 -5.77 1.27 3.24
CA PRO A 216 -5.35 1.53 1.87
C PRO A 216 -4.54 0.36 1.27
N MET A 217 -3.70 -0.29 2.09
CA MET A 217 -2.85 -1.38 1.63
C MET A 217 -3.62 -2.63 1.23
N VAL A 218 -4.79 -2.89 1.83
CA VAL A 218 -5.65 -4.01 1.40
C VAL A 218 -6.00 -3.90 -0.08
N ALA A 219 -6.38 -2.69 -0.54
CA ALA A 219 -6.68 -2.44 -1.95
C ALA A 219 -5.43 -2.52 -2.84
N VAL A 220 -4.29 -2.01 -2.36
CA VAL A 220 -3.00 -2.11 -3.07
C VAL A 220 -2.61 -3.58 -3.28
N PHE A 221 -2.64 -4.40 -2.24
CA PHE A 221 -2.31 -5.82 -2.34
C PHE A 221 -3.28 -6.56 -3.25
N ALA A 222 -4.58 -6.29 -3.17
CA ALA A 222 -5.57 -6.87 -4.07
C ALA A 222 -5.26 -6.53 -5.54
N ARG A 223 -4.90 -5.27 -5.85
CA ARG A 223 -4.52 -4.86 -7.20
C ARG A 223 -3.23 -5.53 -7.66
N LEU A 224 -2.18 -5.54 -6.85
CA LEU A 224 -0.89 -6.15 -7.19
C LEU A 224 -1.02 -7.67 -7.40
N HIS A 225 -1.85 -8.33 -6.59
CA HIS A 225 -2.16 -9.74 -6.75
C HIS A 225 -2.85 -10.00 -8.09
N ARG A 226 -3.91 -9.25 -8.43
CA ARG A 226 -4.61 -9.38 -9.73
C ARG A 226 -3.67 -9.22 -10.92
N LEU A 227 -2.77 -8.23 -10.87
CA LEU A 227 -1.79 -8.01 -11.95
C LEU A 227 -0.80 -9.17 -12.08
N THR A 228 -0.31 -9.71 -10.96
CA THR A 228 0.63 -10.83 -10.95
C THR A 228 -0.04 -12.10 -11.51
N THR A 229 -1.28 -12.37 -11.11
CA THR A 229 -2.06 -13.50 -11.63
C THR A 229 -2.27 -13.36 -13.13
N ALA A 230 -2.65 -12.17 -13.62
CA ALA A 230 -2.85 -11.93 -15.06
C ALA A 230 -1.57 -12.17 -15.89
N ILE A 231 -0.42 -11.73 -15.39
CA ILE A 231 0.89 -11.97 -16.02
C ILE A 231 1.20 -13.48 -16.06
N THR A 232 0.98 -14.17 -14.94
CA THR A 232 1.26 -15.61 -14.83
C THR A 232 0.36 -16.41 -15.78
N THR A 233 -0.93 -16.05 -15.88
CA THR A 233 -1.86 -16.71 -16.81
C THR A 233 -1.52 -16.45 -18.26
N ALA A 234 -1.04 -15.24 -18.60
CA ALA A 234 -0.60 -14.94 -19.96
C ALA A 234 0.65 -15.74 -20.33
N ALA A 235 1.65 -15.80 -19.43
CA ALA A 235 2.86 -16.59 -19.64
C ALA A 235 2.56 -18.10 -19.81
N ALA A 236 1.62 -18.65 -19.03
CA ALA A 236 1.20 -20.04 -19.16
C ALA A 236 0.39 -20.32 -20.43
N ALA A 237 -0.26 -19.31 -21.02
CA ALA A 237 -0.96 -19.45 -22.31
C ALA A 237 -0.01 -19.36 -23.50
N GLU A 238 1.14 -18.72 -23.35
CA GLU A 238 2.18 -18.61 -24.38
C GLU A 238 3.11 -19.85 -24.44
N ASP A 239 3.11 -20.72 -23.42
CA ASP A 239 3.85 -22.00 -23.40
C ASP A 239 2.95 -23.20 -23.01
N PRO A 240 2.05 -23.66 -23.91
CA PRO A 240 1.18 -24.81 -23.65
C PRO A 240 1.90 -26.17 -23.76
N ASP A 241 3.15 -26.22 -24.21
CA ASP A 241 3.89 -27.44 -24.49
C ASP A 241 5.26 -27.44 -23.79
N GLY A 242 5.22 -27.34 -22.46
CA GLY A 242 6.38 -27.62 -21.61
C GLY A 242 6.92 -29.01 -21.95
N GLY A 243 8.01 -29.04 -22.72
CA GLY A 243 8.52 -30.20 -23.42
C GLY A 243 8.48 -31.49 -22.61
N SER A 244 7.78 -32.48 -23.16
CA SER A 244 7.95 -33.87 -22.77
C SER A 244 9.44 -34.24 -22.91
N PRO A 245 10.08 -34.87 -21.91
CA PRO A 245 11.45 -35.33 -22.07
C PRO A 245 11.44 -36.42 -23.14
N ASP A 246 12.01 -36.12 -24.31
CA ASP A 246 12.14 -37.05 -25.42
C ASP A 246 12.94 -38.28 -24.97
N ARG A 247 12.20 -39.35 -24.66
CA ARG A 247 12.74 -40.69 -24.51
C ARG A 247 12.97 -41.26 -25.90
N ARG A 248 14.03 -40.83 -26.59
CA ARG A 248 14.60 -41.57 -27.73
C ARG A 248 15.96 -41.00 -28.16
N SER A 249 17.04 -41.60 -27.65
CA SER A 249 18.22 -42.02 -28.43
C SER A 249 19.34 -42.48 -27.49
N VAL A 250 19.13 -43.62 -26.83
CA VAL A 250 20.25 -44.51 -26.48
C VAL A 250 20.30 -45.55 -27.59
N ASP A 251 21.04 -45.27 -28.67
CA ASP A 251 21.82 -46.30 -29.38
C ASP A 251 22.80 -45.67 -30.41
N ARG A 252 24.00 -46.25 -30.45
CA ARG A 252 25.07 -46.17 -31.49
C ARG A 252 26.04 -44.96 -31.50
N ARG A 253 27.15 -45.05 -30.77
CA ARG A 253 28.44 -45.69 -31.16
C ARG A 253 29.45 -45.57 -30.03
#